data_AF-A0A109DBJ1-F1
#
_entry.id   AF-A0A109DBJ1-F1
#
_cell.length_a   1.000
_cell.length_b   1.000
_cell.length_c   1.000
_cell.angle_alpha   90.00
_cell.angle_beta   90.00
_cell.angle_gamma   90.00
#
_symmetry.space_group_name_H-M   'P 1'
#
loop_
_entity.id
_entity.type
_entity.pdbx_description
1 polymer ?
#
loop_
_entity_poly.entity_id
_entity_poly.type
_entity_poly.pdbx_seq_one_letter_code
_entity_poly.pdbx_strand_id
1 'polypeptide(L)'
;MNHSGKIRRTECIQLRVSKDEKLQIFANANGNVSVWLRTMALNPNSCHHKKRYKEIKQDPALVSEVARIGNNLNQVARYINTAKKAGLLIDLIAVQAQLVQTNALLSALIKSAA
;
A
#
# COMPACT_ATOMS: atom_id res chain seq x y z
N MET A 1 -19.45 -25.58 -16.44
CA MET A 1 -19.11 -24.35 -17.19
C MET A 1 -20.35 -23.48 -17.19
N ASN A 2 -20.39 -22.44 -16.36
CA ASN A 2 -21.62 -21.64 -16.18
C ASN A 2 -21.70 -20.56 -17.26
N HIS A 3 -22.55 -20.75 -18.24
CA HIS A 3 -22.96 -19.69 -19.17
C HIS A 3 -23.87 -18.71 -18.42
N SER A 4 -23.26 -17.74 -17.73
CA SER A 4 -24.00 -16.59 -17.19
C SER A 4 -24.59 -15.81 -18.36
N GLY A 5 -25.91 -15.91 -18.54
CA GLY A 5 -26.63 -15.21 -19.59
C GLY A 5 -26.35 -13.71 -19.51
N LYS A 6 -25.88 -13.12 -20.62
CA LYS A 6 -25.62 -11.68 -20.69
C LYS A 6 -26.91 -10.92 -20.37
N ILE A 7 -26.92 -10.20 -19.24
CA ILE A 7 -28.03 -9.32 -18.84
C ILE A 7 -28.27 -8.30 -19.96
N ARG A 8 -29.43 -8.39 -20.61
CA ARG A 8 -29.87 -7.45 -21.65
C ARG A 8 -30.39 -6.18 -20.98
N ARG A 9 -29.88 -5.03 -21.41
CA ARG A 9 -30.29 -3.71 -20.91
C ARG A 9 -31.12 -3.05 -22.01
N THR A 10 -32.37 -2.71 -21.67
CA THR A 10 -33.36 -2.17 -22.61
C THR A 10 -33.53 -0.66 -22.45
N GLU A 11 -33.40 -0.15 -21.23
CA GLU A 11 -33.60 1.26 -20.91
C GLU A 11 -32.37 2.12 -21.26
N CYS A 12 -32.62 3.30 -21.83
CA CYS A 12 -31.61 4.27 -22.24
C CYS A 12 -31.80 5.61 -21.52
N ILE A 13 -30.71 6.24 -21.09
CA ILE A 13 -30.69 7.58 -20.49
C ILE A 13 -30.02 8.54 -21.47
N GLN A 14 -30.72 9.61 -21.86
CA GLN A 14 -30.17 10.67 -22.72
C GLN A 14 -29.59 11.81 -21.87
N LEU A 15 -28.36 12.23 -22.18
CA LEU A 15 -27.66 13.33 -21.51
C LEU A 15 -27.26 14.37 -22.55
N ARG A 16 -27.68 15.63 -22.37
CA ARG A 16 -27.20 16.76 -23.18
C ARG A 16 -25.90 17.29 -22.57
N VAL A 17 -24.88 17.49 -23.40
CA VAL A 17 -23.56 17.98 -22.99
C VAL A 17 -23.04 19.01 -24.00
N SER A 18 -22.23 19.94 -23.51
CA SER A 18 -21.39 20.83 -24.32
C SER A 18 -20.25 20.05 -25.00
N LYS A 19 -19.61 20.67 -26.00
CA LYS A 19 -18.46 20.09 -26.71
C LYS A 19 -17.27 19.84 -25.77
N ASP A 20 -17.02 20.76 -24.84
CA ASP A 20 -15.91 20.65 -23.88
C ASP A 20 -16.17 19.56 -22.85
N GLU A 21 -17.40 19.49 -22.34
CA GLU A 21 -17.83 18.45 -21.40
C GLU A 21 -17.72 17.06 -22.04
N LYS A 22 -18.08 16.94 -23.32
CA LYS A 22 -17.91 15.70 -24.08
C LYS A 22 -16.45 15.25 -24.09
N LEU A 23 -15.51 16.14 -24.41
CA LEU A 23 -14.08 15.82 -24.43
C LEU A 23 -13.56 15.38 -23.06
N GLN A 24 -13.98 16.08 -22.00
CA GLN A 24 -13.60 15.73 -20.63
C GLN A 24 -14.14 14.34 -20.23
N ILE A 25 -15.38 14.02 -20.59
CA ILE A 25 -15.97 12.69 -20.32
C ILE A 25 -15.17 11.59 -21.03
N PHE A 26 -14.77 11.82 -22.29
CA PHE A 26 -13.95 10.86 -23.02
C PHE A 26 -12.56 10.68 -22.40
N ALA A 27 -11.91 11.77 -21.99
CA ALA A 27 -10.61 11.73 -21.31
C ALA A 27 -10.68 10.97 -19.98
N ASN A 28 -11.73 11.20 -19.19
CA ASN A 28 -11.89 10.56 -17.88
C ASN A 28 -12.30 9.09 -17.96
N ALA A 29 -12.97 8.67 -19.04
CA ALA A 29 -13.47 7.32 -19.21
C ALA A 29 -12.43 6.31 -19.77
N ASN A 30 -11.27 6.78 -20.26
CA ASN A 30 -10.24 5.93 -20.88
C ASN A 30 -10.80 4.87 -21.85
N GLY A 31 -11.73 5.30 -22.72
CA GLY A 31 -12.31 4.46 -23.78
C GLY A 31 -13.77 4.08 -23.56
N ASN A 32 -14.11 3.34 -22.50
CA ASN A 32 -15.49 2.82 -22.33
C ASN A 32 -16.36 3.73 -21.45
N VAL A 33 -16.89 4.78 -22.06
CA VAL A 33 -17.75 5.78 -21.41
C VAL A 33 -18.98 5.15 -20.76
N SER A 34 -19.62 4.16 -21.39
CA SER A 34 -20.85 3.55 -20.87
C SER A 34 -20.61 2.73 -19.60
N VAL A 35 -19.47 2.01 -19.52
CA VAL A 35 -19.09 1.27 -18.31
C VAL A 35 -18.67 2.23 -17.21
N TRP A 36 -17.91 3.28 -17.56
CA TRP A 36 -17.45 4.28 -16.63
C TRP A 36 -18.60 5.07 -15.99
N LEU A 37 -19.52 5.61 -16.80
CA LEU A 37 -20.70 6.33 -16.33
C LEU A 37 -21.60 5.44 -15.47
N ARG A 38 -21.79 4.17 -15.84
CA ARG A 38 -22.59 3.23 -15.05
C ARG A 38 -21.95 2.98 -13.68
N THR A 39 -20.65 2.73 -13.65
CA THR A 39 -19.93 2.49 -12.41
C THR A 39 -20.02 3.68 -11.47
N MET A 40 -19.88 4.89 -12.02
CA MET A 40 -20.01 6.16 -11.30
C MET A 40 -21.44 6.39 -10.78
N ALA A 41 -22.46 6.21 -11.64
CA ALA A 41 -23.86 6.47 -11.29
C ALA A 41 -24.45 5.44 -10.31
N LEU A 42 -24.04 4.17 -10.40
CA LEU A 42 -24.51 3.12 -9.49
C LEU A 42 -23.80 3.12 -8.13
N ASN A 43 -22.59 3.70 -8.05
CA ASN A 43 -21.80 3.75 -6.82
C ASN A 43 -21.47 5.20 -6.44
N PRO A 44 -22.47 6.03 -6.08
CA PRO A 44 -22.25 7.44 -5.75
C PRO A 44 -21.26 7.64 -4.59
N ASN A 45 -21.17 6.66 -3.69
CA ASN A 45 -20.22 6.68 -2.56
C ASN A 45 -18.80 6.21 -2.92
N SER A 46 -18.58 5.62 -4.09
CA SER A 46 -17.22 5.23 -4.55
C SER A 46 -16.45 6.41 -5.14
N CYS A 47 -17.18 7.47 -5.52
CA CYS A 47 -16.68 8.73 -6.03
C CYS A 47 -16.27 9.69 -4.90
N HIS A 48 -16.75 9.45 -3.67
CA HIS A 48 -16.29 10.17 -2.49
C HIS A 48 -14.84 9.82 -2.28
N HIS A 49 -13.98 10.74 -2.73
CA HIS A 49 -12.59 10.90 -2.36
C HIS A 49 -12.06 9.69 -1.58
N LYS A 50 -11.57 8.66 -2.30
CA LYS A 50 -10.48 7.88 -1.70
C LYS A 50 -9.54 8.96 -1.22
N LYS A 51 -9.40 9.12 0.10
CA LYS A 51 -8.40 10.01 0.67
C LYS A 51 -7.13 9.52 -0.01
N ARG A 52 -6.67 10.23 -1.04
CA ARG A 52 -5.31 10.12 -1.49
C ARG A 52 -4.59 10.54 -0.25
N TYR A 53 -4.19 9.55 0.54
CA TYR A 53 -3.17 9.77 1.54
C TYR A 53 -2.12 10.53 0.75
N LYS A 54 -1.88 11.80 1.10
CA LYS A 54 -0.76 12.51 0.52
C LYS A 54 0.39 11.57 0.80
N GLU A 55 0.88 10.90 -0.24
CA GLU A 55 2.12 10.15 -0.14
C GLU A 55 3.10 11.20 0.29
N ILE A 56 3.40 11.22 1.59
CA ILE A 56 4.56 11.94 2.09
C ILE A 56 5.66 11.25 1.32
N LYS A 57 6.21 11.94 0.30
CA LYS A 57 7.36 11.46 -0.47
C LYS A 57 8.53 11.42 0.50
N GLN A 58 8.55 10.40 1.36
CA GLN A 58 9.72 10.03 2.11
C GLN A 58 10.72 9.47 1.11
N ASP A 59 11.99 9.75 1.35
CA ASP A 59 13.07 9.19 0.57
C ASP A 59 12.93 7.65 0.54
N PRO A 60 12.74 7.04 -0.64
CA PRO A 60 12.63 5.59 -0.77
C PRO A 60 13.84 4.85 -0.20
N ALA A 61 15.03 5.47 -0.23
CA ALA A 61 16.23 4.90 0.37
C ALA A 61 16.09 4.76 1.89
N LEU A 62 15.57 5.80 2.55
CA LEU A 62 15.34 5.80 3.99
C LEU A 62 14.31 4.72 4.39
N VAL A 63 13.20 4.63 3.65
CA VAL A 63 12.16 3.61 3.93
C VAL A 63 12.70 2.20 3.74
N SER A 64 13.51 1.98 2.70
CA SER A 64 14.17 0.69 2.44
C SER A 64 15.12 0.30 3.57
N GLU A 65 15.94 1.24 4.06
CA GLU A 65 16.85 0.95 5.17
C GLU A 65 16.12 0.67 6.49
N VAL A 66 15.04 1.41 6.79
CA VAL A 66 14.19 1.11 7.95
C VAL A 66 13.55 -0.28 7.83
N ALA A 67 13.10 -0.67 6.64
CA ALA A 67 12.57 -2.02 6.39
C ALA A 67 13.63 -3.11 6.59
N ARG A 68 14.88 -2.87 6.15
CA ARG A 68 16.01 -3.79 6.38
C ARG A 68 16.32 -3.97 7.86
N ILE A 69 16.32 -2.88 8.63
CA ILE A 69 16.50 -2.94 10.09
C ILE A 69 15.39 -3.76 10.74
N GLY A 70 14.13 -3.51 10.38
CA GLY A 70 12.98 -4.27 10.89
C GLY A 70 13.05 -5.75 10.57
N ASN A 71 13.49 -6.11 9.36
CA ASN A 71 13.68 -7.51 8.95
C ASN A 71 14.76 -8.21 9.78
N ASN A 72 15.90 -7.56 10.02
CA ASN A 72 16.98 -8.12 10.84
C ASN A 72 16.50 -8.37 12.28
N LEU A 73 15.77 -7.41 12.87
CA LEU A 73 15.21 -7.57 14.21
C LEU A 73 14.22 -8.74 14.27
N ASN A 74 13.37 -8.87 13.26
CA ASN A 74 12.43 -9.99 13.16
C ASN A 74 13.15 -11.35 13.03
N GLN A 75 14.28 -11.40 12.30
CA GLN A 75 15.10 -12.61 12.20
C GLN A 75 15.73 -12.98 13.55
N VAL A 76 16.28 -12.01 14.28
CA VAL A 76 16.81 -12.22 15.64
C VAL A 76 15.72 -12.72 16.58
N ALA A 77 14.54 -12.08 16.57
CA ALA A 77 13.40 -12.52 17.38
C ALA A 77 12.96 -13.96 17.05
N ARG A 78 12.89 -14.30 15.75
CA ARG A 78 12.58 -15.67 15.31
C ARG A 78 13.62 -16.67 15.76
N TYR A 79 14.90 -16.34 15.64
CA TYR A 79 16.00 -17.19 16.09
C TYR A 79 15.93 -17.44 17.60
N ILE A 80 15.75 -16.40 18.41
CA ILE A 80 15.58 -16.52 19.86
C ILE A 80 14.39 -17.42 20.19
N ASN A 81 13.24 -17.19 19.55
CA ASN A 81 12.04 -18.00 19.78
C ASN A 81 12.23 -19.47 19.37
N THR A 82 13.01 -19.73 18.33
CA THR A 82 13.32 -21.08 17.84
C THR A 82 14.31 -21.78 18.78
N ALA A 83 15.39 -21.11 19.17
CA ALA A 83 16.38 -21.66 20.08
C ALA A 83 15.81 -21.90 21.49
N LYS A 84 14.87 -21.05 21.96
CA LYS A 84 14.14 -21.26 23.21
C LYS A 84 13.27 -22.52 23.14
N LYS A 85 12.59 -22.75 22.01
CA LYS A 85 11.81 -23.99 21.78
C LYS A 85 12.70 -25.22 21.69
N ALA A 86 13.91 -25.09 21.16
CA ALA A 86 14.88 -26.18 21.05
C ALA A 86 15.63 -26.49 22.36
N GLY A 87 15.37 -25.76 23.45
CA GLY A 87 16.04 -25.95 24.74
C GLY A 87 17.51 -25.52 24.76
N LEU A 88 17.95 -24.77 23.74
CA LEU A 88 19.30 -24.22 23.69
C LEU A 88 19.43 -23.09 24.71
N LEU A 89 20.54 -23.08 25.45
CA LEU A 89 20.93 -21.94 26.27
C LEU A 89 21.29 -20.78 25.34
N ILE A 90 20.36 -19.83 25.20
CA ILE A 90 20.62 -18.56 24.53
C ILE A 90 21.15 -17.62 25.59
N ASP A 91 22.32 -17.05 25.36
CA ASP A 91 22.78 -15.89 26.12
C ASP A 91 21.96 -14.66 25.71
N LEU A 92 20.80 -14.53 26.35
CA LEU A 92 19.84 -13.44 26.12
C LEU A 92 20.50 -12.08 26.40
N ILE A 93 21.47 -12.04 27.30
CA ILE A 93 22.19 -10.83 27.71
C ILE A 93 23.13 -10.41 26.57
N ALA A 94 23.87 -11.34 25.97
CA ALA A 94 24.72 -11.05 24.81
C ALA A 94 23.90 -10.56 23.59
N VAL A 95 22.75 -11.18 23.32
CA VAL A 95 21.89 -10.76 22.21
C VAL A 95 21.28 -9.38 22.45
N GLN A 96 20.82 -9.11 23.68
CA GLN A 96 20.30 -7.80 24.05
C GLN A 96 21.40 -6.72 23.97
N ALA A 97 22.62 -7.02 24.41
CA ALA A 97 23.76 -6.12 24.32
C ALA A 97 24.08 -5.75 22.86
N GLN A 98 24.09 -6.72 21.95
CA GLN A 98 24.32 -6.44 20.52
C GLN A 98 23.18 -5.65 19.86
N LEU A 99 21.92 -5.89 20.24
CA LEU A 99 20.78 -5.10 19.77
C LEU A 99 20.85 -3.64 20.24
N VAL A 100 21.25 -3.42 21.50
CA VAL A 100 21.45 -2.06 22.03
C VAL A 100 22.60 -1.36 21.31
N GLN A 101 23.70 -2.08 21.07
CA GLN A 101 24.87 -1.53 20.35
C GLN A 101 24.53 -1.15 18.90
N THR A 102 23.83 -2.01 18.18
CA THR A 102 23.39 -1.75 16.80
C THR A 102 22.43 -0.55 16.73
N ASN A 103 21.48 -0.43 17.66
CA ASN A 103 20.60 0.73 17.75
C ASN A 103 21.37 2.04 18.05
N ALA A 104 22.38 1.99 18.91
CA ALA A 104 23.21 3.16 19.22
C ALA A 104 24.02 3.62 17.99
N LEU A 105 24.62 2.68 17.25
CA LEU A 105 25.37 2.97 16.03
C LEU A 105 24.48 3.53 14.91
N LEU A 106 23.29 2.97 14.71
CA LEU A 106 22.31 3.49 13.76
C LEU A 106 21.85 4.90 14.13
N SER A 107 21.60 5.15 15.42
CA SER A 107 21.23 6.48 15.91
C SER A 107 22.35 7.51 15.68
N ALA A 108 23.61 7.10 15.85
CA ALA A 108 24.77 7.95 15.57
C ALA A 108 24.90 8.26 14.07
N LEU A 109 24.72 7.25 13.21
CA LEU A 109 24.75 7.44 11.75
C LEU A 109 23.65 8.40 11.28
N ILE A 110 22.42 8.24 11.77
CA ILE A 110 21.31 9.14 11.45
C ILE A 110 21.60 10.58 11.89
N LYS A 111 22.17 10.77 13.09
CA LYS A 111 22.57 12.10 13.58
C LYS A 111 23.71 12.72 12.78
N SER A 112 24.61 11.91 12.23
CA SER A 112 25.73 12.39 11.41
C SER A 112 25.33 12.71 9.96
N ALA A 113 24.20 12.17 9.50
CA ALA A 113 23.67 12.37 8.16
C ALA A 113 22.66 13.53 8.06
N ALA A 114 22.33 14.16 9.19
CA ALA A 114 21.50 15.35 9.32
C ALA A 114 22.36 16.60 9.51
#